data_AF-A0AAD7DCS5-F1
#
_entry.id   AF-A0AAD7DCS5-F1
#
_cell.length_a   1.000
_cell.length_b   1.000
_cell.length_c   1.000
_cell.angle_alpha   90.00
_cell.angle_beta   90.00
_cell.angle_gamma   90.00
#
_symmetry.space_group_name_H-M   'P 1'
#
loop_
_entity.id
_entity.type
_entity.pdbx_description
1 polymer ?
#
loop_
_entity_poly.entity_id
_entity_poly.type
_entity_poly.pdbx_seq_one_letter_code
_entity_poly.pdbx_strand_id
1 'polypeptide(L)'
;NLVAVVKHYAERKRLCTDQVTEVEVFLNDSASAREVKMFVNMFALENKIDKIVTAKAAYQVSPKLNKNIINYAPAVLLSSKVTEYKGQGVTNILLAILKKHRFDLPAGIENIPADWAKVIDVVKEALTQKRSKIKQKAR
;
A
#
# COMPACT_ATOMS: atom_id res chain seq x y z
N ASN A 1 -31.60 20.42 23.14
CA ASN A 1 -31.01 21.44 22.23
C ASN A 1 -30.00 20.74 21.34
N LEU A 2 -30.25 20.68 20.04
CA LEU A 2 -29.47 19.90 19.06
C LEU A 2 -28.04 20.46 18.87
N VAL A 3 -27.88 21.77 19.01
CA VAL A 3 -26.58 22.46 18.97
C VAL A 3 -25.66 22.02 20.12
N ALA A 4 -26.22 21.86 21.33
CA ALA A 4 -25.46 21.41 22.50
C ALA A 4 -24.96 19.95 22.35
N VAL A 5 -25.76 19.08 21.73
CA VAL A 5 -25.37 17.69 21.43
C VAL A 5 -24.21 17.66 20.44
N VAL A 6 -24.27 18.51 19.42
CA VAL A 6 -23.25 18.59 18.36
C VAL A 6 -21.94 19.13 18.91
N LYS A 7 -21.96 20.16 19.77
CA LYS A 7 -20.77 20.67 20.45
C LYS A 7 -20.05 19.57 21.23
N HIS A 8 -20.79 18.82 22.05
CA HIS A 8 -20.21 17.70 22.79
C HIS A 8 -19.64 16.61 21.88
N TYR A 9 -20.29 16.31 20.77
CA TYR A 9 -19.78 15.33 19.81
C TYR A 9 -18.51 15.84 19.10
N ALA A 10 -18.47 17.13 18.75
CA ALA A 10 -17.32 17.78 18.13
C ALA A 10 -16.10 17.83 19.07
N GLU A 11 -16.30 18.13 20.35
CA GLU A 11 -15.27 18.08 21.40
C GLU A 11 -14.67 16.67 21.51
N ARG A 12 -15.51 15.63 21.54
CA ARG A 12 -15.04 14.23 21.56
C ARG A 12 -14.21 13.86 20.33
N LYS A 13 -14.48 14.48 19.19
CA LYS A 13 -13.75 14.29 17.94
C LYS A 13 -12.56 15.24 17.78
N ARG A 14 -12.31 16.12 18.77
CA ARG A 14 -11.20 17.10 18.79
C ARG A 14 -11.22 18.02 17.57
N LEU A 15 -12.41 18.44 17.14
CA LEU A 15 -12.56 19.43 16.09
C LEU A 15 -12.11 20.81 16.59
N CYS A 16 -11.46 21.59 15.72
CA CYS A 16 -11.06 22.97 16.01
C CYS A 16 -12.28 23.89 16.06
N THR A 17 -12.14 25.05 16.73
CA THR A 17 -13.22 26.04 16.89
C THR A 17 -13.88 26.45 15.56
N ASP A 18 -13.08 26.60 14.51
CA ASP A 18 -13.56 26.94 13.16
C ASP A 18 -14.45 25.81 12.59
N GLN A 19 -14.07 24.55 12.80
CA GLN A 19 -14.83 23.39 12.34
C GLN A 19 -16.15 23.24 13.12
N VAL A 20 -16.17 23.57 14.41
CA VAL A 20 -17.40 23.57 15.22
C VAL A 20 -18.36 24.62 14.67
N THR A 21 -17.85 25.81 14.34
CA THR A 21 -18.64 26.90 13.76
C THR A 21 -19.25 26.51 12.42
N GLU A 22 -18.49 25.83 11.55
CA GLU A 22 -19.02 25.31 10.28
C GLU A 22 -20.15 24.29 10.46
N VAL A 23 -20.05 23.42 11.46
CA VAL A 23 -21.11 22.44 11.75
C VAL A 23 -22.37 23.12 12.28
N GLU A 24 -22.24 24.18 13.08
CA GLU A 24 -23.38 25.00 13.52
C GLU A 24 -24.08 25.70 12.36
N VAL A 25 -23.30 26.29 11.44
CA VAL A 25 -23.83 26.88 10.21
C VAL A 25 -24.55 25.80 9.38
N PHE A 26 -23.93 24.63 9.23
CA PHE A 26 -24.51 23.51 8.50
C PHE A 26 -25.84 23.03 9.08
N LEU A 27 -26.00 23.04 10.41
CA LEU A 27 -27.26 22.66 11.06
C LEU A 27 -28.39 23.66 10.85
N ASN A 28 -28.05 24.94 10.71
CA ASN A 28 -29.01 26.02 10.51
C ASN A 28 -29.40 26.21 9.03
N ASP A 29 -28.70 25.56 8.10
CA ASP A 29 -28.99 25.59 6.68
C ASP A 29 -30.23 24.77 6.28
N SER A 30 -30.85 25.17 5.17
CA SER A 30 -31.91 24.38 4.53
C SER A 30 -31.39 23.00 4.07
N ALA A 31 -32.30 22.04 3.89
CA ALA A 31 -31.91 20.69 3.44
C ALA A 31 -31.15 20.72 2.11
N SER A 32 -31.63 21.49 1.13
CA SER A 32 -30.96 21.64 -0.17
C SER A 32 -29.59 22.32 -0.06
N ALA A 33 -29.44 23.32 0.83
CA ALA A 33 -28.16 23.97 1.06
C ALA A 33 -27.14 22.99 1.68
N ARG A 34 -27.58 22.12 2.59
CA ARG A 34 -26.74 21.05 3.15
C ARG A 34 -26.28 20.05 2.09
N GLU A 35 -27.17 19.61 1.21
CA GLU A 35 -26.85 18.70 0.11
C GLU A 35 -25.79 19.28 -0.83
N VAL A 36 -25.96 20.54 -1.25
CA VAL A 36 -24.98 21.24 -2.09
C VAL A 36 -23.63 21.35 -1.38
N LYS A 37 -23.61 21.72 -0.09
CA LYS A 37 -22.37 21.79 0.71
C LYS A 37 -21.68 20.43 0.82
N MET A 38 -22.43 19.34 1.01
CA MET A 38 -21.87 17.98 1.01
C MET A 38 -21.24 17.64 -0.34
N PHE A 39 -21.93 17.93 -1.45
CA PHE A 39 -21.44 17.64 -2.79
C PHE A 39 -20.16 18.44 -3.14
N VAL A 40 -20.11 19.73 -2.78
CA VAL A 40 -18.91 20.56 -2.94
C VAL A 40 -17.75 20.01 -2.09
N ASN A 41 -18.01 19.62 -0.85
CA ASN A 41 -17.00 19.02 0.01
C ASN A 41 -16.48 17.68 -0.51
N MET A 42 -17.30 16.90 -1.22
CA MET A 42 -16.83 15.68 -1.90
C MET A 42 -15.79 16.00 -2.98
N PHE A 43 -16.04 17.00 -3.84
CA PHE A 43 -15.03 17.44 -4.82
C PHE A 43 -13.77 18.02 -4.17
N ALA A 44 -13.93 18.78 -3.09
CA ALA A 44 -12.78 19.30 -2.35
C ALA A 44 -11.92 18.18 -1.73
N LEU A 45 -12.56 17.09 -1.27
CA LEU A 45 -11.88 15.89 -0.79
C LEU A 45 -11.18 15.15 -1.94
N GLU A 46 -11.84 14.98 -3.08
CA GLU A 46 -11.24 14.37 -4.29
C GLU A 46 -9.97 15.10 -4.71
N ASN A 47 -10.03 16.43 -4.81
CA ASN A 47 -8.87 17.28 -5.12
C ASN A 47 -7.72 17.12 -4.10
N LYS A 48 -8.03 16.95 -2.80
CA LYS A 48 -7.01 16.71 -1.78
C LYS A 48 -6.42 15.30 -1.89
N ILE A 49 -7.24 14.31 -2.21
CA ILE A 49 -6.80 12.92 -2.43
C ILE A 49 -5.87 12.86 -3.63
N ASP A 50 -6.22 13.49 -4.75
CA ASP A 50 -5.39 13.52 -5.96
C ASP A 50 -4.02 14.16 -5.71
N LYS A 51 -3.98 15.23 -4.91
CA LYS A 51 -2.71 15.84 -4.47
C LYS A 51 -1.87 14.87 -3.64
N ILE A 52 -2.47 14.12 -2.72
CA ILE A 52 -1.76 13.11 -1.91
C ILE A 52 -1.23 11.99 -2.80
N VAL A 53 -2.02 11.52 -3.77
CA VAL A 53 -1.60 10.47 -4.72
C VAL A 53 -0.44 10.95 -5.57
N THR A 54 -0.49 12.18 -6.07
CA THR A 54 0.55 12.77 -6.92
C THR A 54 1.84 13.05 -6.14
N ALA A 55 1.75 13.45 -4.87
CA ALA A 55 2.89 13.74 -4.01
C ALA A 55 3.55 12.47 -3.42
N LYS A 56 2.97 11.29 -3.58
CA LYS A 56 3.51 10.05 -3.03
C LYS A 56 4.79 9.68 -3.77
N ALA A 57 5.90 9.59 -3.03
CA ALA A 57 7.17 9.13 -3.57
C ALA A 57 7.02 7.74 -4.22
N ALA A 58 7.68 7.55 -5.36
CA ALA A 58 7.68 6.27 -6.06
C ALA A 58 8.15 5.16 -5.12
N TYR A 59 7.36 4.07 -5.02
CA TYR A 59 7.72 2.94 -4.17
C TYR A 59 9.11 2.40 -4.52
N GLN A 60 9.90 2.11 -3.48
CA GLN A 60 11.19 1.46 -3.55
C GLN A 60 11.19 0.25 -2.62
N VAL A 61 11.80 -0.85 -3.06
CA VAL A 61 11.91 -2.07 -2.26
C VAL A 61 12.79 -1.78 -1.05
N SER A 62 12.28 -2.04 0.16
CA SER A 62 13.05 -1.77 1.38
C SER A 62 14.32 -2.63 1.44
N PRO A 63 15.43 -2.14 2.04
CA PRO A 63 16.65 -2.94 2.19
C PRO A 63 16.43 -4.26 2.93
N LYS A 64 15.53 -4.26 3.92
CA LYS A 64 15.14 -5.45 4.69
C LYS A 64 14.33 -6.43 3.84
N LEU A 65 13.41 -5.95 3.01
CA LEU A 65 12.70 -6.80 2.04
C LEU A 65 13.68 -7.43 1.05
N ASN A 66 14.61 -6.64 0.50
CA ASN A 66 15.62 -7.12 -0.44
C ASN A 66 16.52 -8.21 0.20
N LYS A 67 16.99 -7.99 1.42
CA LYS A 67 17.80 -8.98 2.16
C LYS A 67 17.04 -10.31 2.33
N ASN A 68 15.76 -10.26 2.67
CA ASN A 68 14.93 -11.46 2.79
C ASN A 68 14.76 -12.16 1.43
N ILE A 69 14.49 -11.43 0.35
CA ILE A 69 14.40 -11.99 -1.01
C ILE A 69 15.69 -12.76 -1.36
N ILE A 70 16.85 -12.15 -1.14
CA ILE A 70 18.17 -12.76 -1.43
C ILE A 70 18.42 -14.02 -0.59
N ASN A 71 17.95 -14.04 0.66
CA ASN A 71 18.14 -15.17 1.58
C ASN A 71 17.23 -16.36 1.25
N TYR A 72 15.99 -16.11 0.84
CA TYR A 72 15.05 -17.17 0.48
C TYR A 72 15.24 -17.69 -0.95
N ALA A 73 15.83 -16.91 -1.85
CA ALA A 73 16.13 -17.33 -3.22
C ALA A 73 16.84 -18.71 -3.33
N PRO A 74 17.95 -19.00 -2.61
CA PRO A 74 18.57 -20.32 -2.67
C PRO A 74 17.70 -21.43 -2.07
N ALA A 75 16.94 -21.16 -1.01
CA ALA A 75 16.02 -22.14 -0.41
C ALA A 75 14.91 -22.53 -1.39
N VAL A 76 14.41 -21.58 -2.18
CA VAL A 76 13.44 -21.85 -3.24
C VAL A 76 14.09 -22.64 -4.37
N LEU A 77 15.28 -22.26 -4.84
CA LEU A 77 15.97 -22.97 -5.93
C LEU A 77 16.29 -24.43 -5.58
N LEU A 78 16.53 -24.76 -4.32
CA LEU A 78 16.82 -26.13 -3.86
C LEU A 78 15.57 -26.89 -3.39
N SER A 79 14.38 -26.30 -3.51
CA SER A 79 13.13 -26.91 -3.07
C SER A 79 12.69 -28.01 -4.03
N SER A 80 12.24 -29.15 -3.49
CA SER A 80 11.64 -30.24 -4.25
C SER A 80 10.32 -29.85 -4.94
N LYS A 81 9.72 -28.73 -4.58
CA LYS A 81 8.49 -28.20 -5.19
C LYS A 81 8.74 -27.45 -6.50
N VAL A 82 10.01 -27.21 -6.86
CA VAL A 82 10.37 -26.54 -8.11
C VAL A 82 10.43 -27.57 -9.23
N THR A 83 9.54 -27.44 -10.22
CA THR A 83 9.56 -28.27 -11.43
C THR A 83 10.61 -27.78 -12.44
N GLU A 84 10.89 -26.47 -12.45
CA GLU A 84 11.80 -25.84 -13.40
C GLU A 84 12.64 -24.77 -12.71
N TYR A 85 13.95 -24.72 -12.95
CA TYR A 85 14.87 -23.72 -12.37
C TYR A 85 14.82 -22.34 -13.05
N LYS A 86 13.90 -22.14 -14.00
CA LYS A 86 13.69 -20.91 -14.75
C LYS A 86 12.19 -20.60 -14.85
N GLY A 87 11.88 -19.35 -15.17
CA GLY A 87 10.51 -18.94 -15.48
C GLY A 87 9.65 -18.60 -14.27
N GLN A 88 8.34 -18.60 -14.50
CA GLN A 88 7.35 -18.04 -13.58
C GLN A 88 7.11 -18.95 -12.37
N GLY A 89 7.32 -20.26 -12.49
CA GLY A 89 7.09 -21.23 -11.40
C GLY A 89 7.90 -20.92 -10.13
N VAL A 90 9.22 -20.81 -10.26
CA VAL A 90 10.13 -20.45 -9.14
C VAL A 90 9.79 -19.09 -8.56
N THR A 91 9.49 -18.13 -9.44
CA THR A 91 9.14 -16.76 -9.07
C THR A 91 7.87 -16.76 -8.23
N ASN A 92 6.84 -17.50 -8.64
CA ASN A 92 5.58 -17.62 -7.90
C ASN A 92 5.76 -18.26 -6.52
N ILE A 93 6.64 -19.26 -6.39
CA ILE A 93 6.93 -19.89 -5.09
C ILE A 93 7.57 -18.87 -4.14
N LEU A 94 8.56 -18.10 -4.60
CA LEU A 94 9.19 -17.07 -3.76
C LEU A 94 8.20 -15.95 -3.42
N LEU A 95 7.40 -15.50 -4.38
CA LEU A 95 6.34 -14.51 -4.15
C LEU A 95 5.30 -15.00 -3.15
N ALA A 96 4.93 -16.29 -3.17
CA ALA A 96 4.02 -16.88 -2.19
C ALA A 96 4.60 -16.84 -0.76
N ILE A 97 5.90 -17.10 -0.59
CA ILE A 97 6.60 -16.96 0.69
C ILE A 97 6.57 -15.51 1.16
N LEU A 98 6.87 -14.56 0.28
CA LEU A 98 6.84 -13.12 0.58
C LEU A 98 5.43 -12.66 1.00
N LYS A 99 4.39 -13.12 0.30
CA LYS A 99 2.98 -12.83 0.62
C LYS A 99 2.54 -13.42 1.95
N LYS A 100 3.07 -14.60 2.33
CA LYS A 100 2.77 -15.27 3.60
C LYS A 100 3.42 -14.55 4.79
N HIS A 101 4.68 -14.17 4.66
CA HIS A 101 5.45 -13.59 5.76
C HIS A 101 5.37 -12.06 5.84
N ARG A 102 4.85 -11.39 4.79
CA ARG A 102 4.56 -9.95 4.74
C ARG A 102 5.69 -9.03 5.24
N PHE A 103 6.94 -9.48 5.15
CA PHE A 103 8.13 -8.87 5.78
C PHE A 103 8.07 -7.35 5.97
N ASP A 104 8.27 -6.59 4.90
CA ASP A 104 8.18 -5.12 4.84
C ASP A 104 7.29 -4.71 3.64
N LEU A 105 6.37 -5.59 3.23
CA LEU A 105 5.50 -5.35 2.09
C LEU A 105 4.36 -4.42 2.51
N PRO A 106 4.16 -3.27 1.82
CA PRO A 106 3.01 -2.41 2.10
C PRO A 106 1.70 -3.17 1.92
N ALA A 107 0.70 -2.85 2.75
CA ALA A 107 -0.63 -3.44 2.61
C ALA A 107 -1.22 -3.09 1.25
N GLY A 108 -1.67 -4.11 0.50
CA GLY A 108 -2.33 -3.93 -0.79
C GLY A 108 -1.40 -3.52 -1.94
N ILE A 109 -0.07 -3.60 -1.78
CA ILE A 109 0.86 -3.35 -2.89
C ILE A 109 0.60 -4.25 -4.10
N GLU A 110 0.03 -5.44 -3.88
CA GLU A 110 -0.34 -6.38 -4.95
C GLU A 110 -1.42 -5.82 -5.89
N ASN A 111 -2.23 -4.87 -5.41
CA ASN A 111 -3.28 -4.23 -6.18
C ASN A 111 -2.76 -3.05 -7.01
N ILE A 112 -1.48 -2.66 -6.82
CA ILE A 112 -0.81 -1.60 -7.56
C ILE A 112 0.16 -2.27 -8.54
N PRO A 113 -0.20 -2.46 -9.83
CA PRO A 113 0.61 -3.23 -10.76
C PRO A 113 2.03 -2.69 -10.93
N ALA A 114 2.20 -1.37 -10.94
CA ALA A 114 3.49 -0.72 -11.10
C ALA A 114 4.45 -0.96 -9.93
N ASP A 115 3.95 -0.92 -8.70
CA ASP A 115 4.78 -1.13 -7.51
C ASP A 115 5.02 -2.62 -7.25
N TRP A 116 4.05 -3.47 -7.57
CA TRP A 116 4.22 -4.91 -7.53
C TRP A 116 5.23 -5.41 -8.57
N ALA A 117 5.26 -4.83 -9.76
CA ALA A 117 6.25 -5.15 -10.79
C ALA A 117 7.69 -4.96 -10.28
N LYS A 118 7.96 -3.87 -9.54
CA LYS A 118 9.29 -3.64 -8.93
C LYS A 118 9.70 -4.77 -7.99
N VAL A 119 8.77 -5.29 -7.19
CA VAL A 119 9.05 -6.43 -6.29
C VAL A 119 9.34 -7.70 -7.09
N ILE A 120 8.55 -7.96 -8.15
CA ILE A 120 8.75 -9.10 -9.05
C ILE A 120 10.14 -9.03 -9.70
N ASP A 121 10.56 -7.86 -10.15
CA ASP A 121 11.84 -7.69 -10.83
C ASP A 121 13.02 -7.98 -9.90
N VAL A 122 12.98 -7.46 -8.66
CA VAL A 122 14.00 -7.78 -7.64
C VAL A 122 14.04 -9.28 -7.33
N VAL A 123 12.88 -9.94 -7.27
CA VAL A 123 12.80 -11.40 -7.08
C VAL A 123 13.45 -12.15 -8.25
N LYS A 124 13.11 -11.79 -9.50
CA LYS A 124 13.67 -12.41 -10.72
C LYS A 124 15.18 -12.22 -10.80
N GLU A 125 15.66 -11.03 -10.45
CA GLU A 125 17.09 -10.72 -10.41
C GLU A 125 17.80 -11.57 -9.35
N ALA A 126 17.27 -11.62 -8.12
CA ALA A 126 17.86 -12.42 -7.04
C ALA A 126 17.95 -13.91 -7.40
N LEU A 127 16.90 -14.48 -7.98
CA LEU A 127 16.89 -15.87 -8.46
C LEU A 127 17.94 -16.10 -9.57
N THR A 128 18.04 -15.16 -10.51
CA THR A 128 19.02 -15.22 -11.61
C THR A 128 20.45 -15.18 -11.09
N GLN A 129 20.75 -14.25 -10.18
CA GLN A 129 22.06 -14.09 -9.57
C GLN A 129 22.46 -15.33 -8.75
N LYS A 130 21.54 -15.89 -7.96
CA LYS A 130 21.81 -17.10 -7.17
C LYS A 130 22.04 -18.32 -8.05
N ARG A 131 21.23 -18.51 -9.09
CA ARG A 131 21.43 -19.59 -10.07
C ARG A 131 22.79 -19.49 -10.76
N SER A 132 23.21 -18.29 -11.16
CA SER A 132 24.54 -18.07 -11.76
C SER A 132 25.67 -18.50 -10.80
N LYS A 133 25.59 -18.08 -9.53
CA LYS A 133 26.57 -18.48 -8.50
C LYS A 133 26.59 -19.99 -8.23
N ILE A 134 25.44 -20.64 -8.20
CA ILE A 134 25.36 -22.11 -8.04
C ILE A 134 26.05 -22.80 -9.23
N LYS A 135 25.77 -22.36 -10.47
CA LYS A 135 26.40 -22.90 -11.68
C LYS A 135 27.93 -22.74 -11.67
N GLN A 136 28.44 -21.60 -11.18
CA GLN A 136 29.88 -21.35 -11.07
C GLN A 136 30.56 -22.28 -10.05
N LYS A 137 29.90 -22.57 -8.92
CA LYS A 137 30.46 -23.43 -7.86
C LYS A 137 30.38 -24.94 -8.17
N ALA A 138 29.46 -25.33 -9.04
CA ALA A 138 29.27 -26.71 -9.46
C ALA A 138 30.16 -27.11 -10.65
N ARG A 139 30.87 -26.14 -11.24
CA ARG A 139 31.93 -26.35 -12.24
C ARG A 139 33.27 -26.48 -11.54
#